data_AF-A0A6A6NE11-F1
#
_entry.id   AF-A0A6A6NE11-F1
#
_cell.length_a   1.000
_cell.length_b   1.000
_cell.length_c   1.000
_cell.angle_alpha   90.00
_cell.angle_beta   90.00
_cell.angle_gamma   90.00
#
_symmetry.space_group_name_H-M   'P 1'
#
loop_
_entity.id
_entity.type
_entity.pdbx_description
1 polymer ?
#
loop_
_entity_poly.entity_id
_entity_poly.type
_entity_poly.pdbx_seq_one_letter_code
_entity_poly.pdbx_strand_id
1 'polypeptide(L)'
;MFFSLRVVLYQSCVKESSGGQSPHHSFDDSEASRCLVRQVIKESLTKLGEMPVASERSIRWELGSCWMQHLQKQETPSDTDSKHSEEDTETKHAVKGLGKEFKLNVGTDEGQHSNGDSNSENELKELISEEAFFRLKESGTGLHLKSVDELIQMAYGYYNETALPKLVTDFGSLELSPVDGRTLTDLMHLRGLQMRSLGRVVELAEKLPHIQSLCIHEMVTRAFKHIVKVIASVENVADL
;
A
#
# COMPACT_ATOMS: atom_id res chain seq x y z
N MET A 1 -1.81 -17.98 -12.60
CA MET A 1 -2.68 -19.05 -12.06
C MET A 1 -3.82 -18.43 -11.25
N PHE A 2 -5.04 -18.93 -11.42
CA PHE A 2 -6.18 -18.55 -10.57
C PHE A 2 -6.17 -19.41 -9.31
N PHE A 3 -6.11 -18.79 -8.13
CA PHE A 3 -6.57 -19.46 -6.91
C PHE A 3 -8.10 -19.41 -6.91
N SER A 4 -8.70 -20.39 -7.58
CA SER A 4 -10.10 -20.72 -7.41
C SER A 4 -10.31 -21.15 -5.96
N LEU A 5 -10.89 -20.28 -5.12
CA LEU A 5 -11.47 -20.72 -3.86
C LEU A 5 -12.79 -21.47 -4.15
N ARG A 6 -12.66 -22.67 -4.71
CA ARG A 6 -13.64 -23.74 -4.46
C ARG A 6 -13.45 -24.21 -3.03
N VAL A 7 -13.90 -23.39 -2.08
CA VAL A 7 -14.31 -23.92 -0.79
C VAL A 7 -15.54 -24.76 -1.11
N VAL A 8 -15.41 -26.08 -0.98
CA VAL A 8 -16.57 -26.98 -1.02
C VAL A 8 -17.35 -26.70 0.27
N LEU A 9 -18.31 -25.78 0.18
CA LEU A 9 -19.31 -25.62 1.23
C LEU A 9 -20.05 -26.94 1.35
N TYR A 10 -20.18 -27.39 2.60
CA TYR A 10 -20.76 -28.65 3.04
C TYR A 10 -21.81 -29.22 2.07
N GLN A 11 -21.40 -30.23 1.30
CA GLN A 11 -22.30 -30.94 0.40
C GLN A 11 -23.19 -31.84 1.25
N SER A 12 -24.41 -31.38 1.53
CA SER A 12 -25.40 -32.16 2.28
C SER A 12 -25.60 -33.51 1.59
N CYS A 13 -25.44 -34.59 2.37
CA CYS A 13 -25.51 -35.94 1.85
C CYS A 13 -26.94 -36.26 1.41
N VAL A 14 -27.22 -36.12 0.11
CA VAL A 14 -28.45 -36.63 -0.50
C VAL A 14 -28.34 -38.15 -0.53
N LYS A 15 -28.79 -38.80 0.54
CA LYS A 15 -29.20 -40.21 0.49
C LYS A 15 -30.57 -40.27 -0.18
N GLU A 16 -30.61 -40.76 -1.41
CA GLU A 16 -31.85 -41.26 -1.98
C GLU A 16 -32.33 -42.45 -1.12
N SER A 17 -33.48 -42.28 -0.47
CA SER A 17 -34.26 -43.39 0.07
C SER A 17 -35.74 -43.03 0.03
N SER A 18 -36.54 -43.95 -0.50
CA SER A 18 -37.96 -43.78 -0.69
C SER A 18 -38.75 -43.82 0.62
N GLY A 19 -39.58 -42.80 0.85
CA GLY A 19 -40.79 -42.90 1.66
C GLY A 19 -40.66 -42.59 3.15
N GLY A 20 -41.49 -41.65 3.62
CA GLY A 20 -41.99 -41.65 5.00
C GLY A 20 -41.43 -40.59 5.96
N GLN A 21 -42.12 -39.45 6.00
CA GLN A 21 -42.19 -38.48 7.12
C GLN A 21 -40.93 -37.65 7.46
N SER A 22 -41.19 -36.38 7.81
CA SER A 22 -40.20 -35.32 8.03
C SER A 22 -39.63 -35.34 9.46
N PRO A 23 -38.30 -35.31 9.65
CA PRO A 23 -37.67 -34.94 10.91
C PRO A 23 -37.33 -33.44 10.95
N HIS A 24 -37.79 -32.75 12.00
CA HIS A 24 -37.82 -31.30 12.13
C HIS A 24 -36.47 -30.70 12.62
N HIS A 25 -35.34 -31.08 11.99
CA HIS A 25 -34.00 -31.00 12.60
C HIS A 25 -33.01 -29.96 12.02
N SER A 26 -33.43 -29.04 11.15
CA SER A 26 -32.52 -28.14 10.40
C SER A 26 -32.36 -26.70 10.92
N PHE A 27 -33.10 -26.30 11.96
CA PHE A 27 -33.11 -24.90 12.42
C PHE A 27 -32.06 -24.58 13.49
N ASP A 28 -31.76 -25.56 14.37
CA ASP A 28 -30.96 -25.35 15.59
C ASP A 28 -29.46 -25.21 15.29
N ASP A 29 -28.93 -26.08 14.42
CA ASP A 29 -27.55 -26.06 13.93
C ASP A 29 -27.18 -24.72 13.23
N SER A 30 -28.17 -24.08 12.60
CA SER A 30 -28.02 -22.77 11.97
C SER A 30 -27.81 -21.65 13.00
N GLU A 31 -28.61 -21.59 14.07
CA GLU A 31 -28.46 -20.53 15.08
C GLU A 31 -27.25 -20.78 15.99
N ALA A 32 -26.91 -22.04 16.29
CA ALA A 32 -25.64 -22.40 16.95
C ALA A 32 -24.43 -21.90 16.14
N SER A 33 -24.39 -22.20 14.83
CA SER A 33 -23.36 -21.71 13.91
C SER A 33 -23.30 -20.17 13.86
N ARG A 34 -24.45 -19.49 13.88
CA ARG A 34 -24.53 -18.02 13.88
C ARG A 34 -24.03 -17.41 15.19
N CYS A 35 -24.29 -18.05 16.34
CA CYS A 35 -23.74 -17.66 17.63
C CYS A 35 -22.21 -17.82 17.67
N LEU A 36 -21.68 -18.94 17.20
CA LEU A 36 -20.23 -19.17 17.11
C LEU A 36 -19.55 -18.13 16.21
N VAL A 37 -20.10 -17.85 15.02
CA VAL A 37 -19.57 -16.78 14.13
C VAL A 37 -19.61 -15.41 14.80
N ARG A 38 -20.70 -15.05 15.50
CA ARG A 38 -20.78 -13.78 16.26
C ARG A 38 -19.74 -13.70 17.37
N GLN A 39 -19.51 -14.79 18.11
CA GLN A 39 -18.52 -14.86 19.17
C GLN A 39 -17.09 -14.70 18.61
N VAL A 40 -16.74 -15.47 17.58
CA VAL A 40 -15.43 -15.43 16.92
C VAL A 40 -15.13 -14.03 16.37
N ILE A 41 -16.11 -13.37 15.75
CA ILE A 41 -15.97 -11.98 15.28
C ILE A 41 -15.76 -11.04 16.47
N LYS A 42 -16.55 -11.17 17.55
CA LYS A 42 -16.44 -10.31 18.75
C LYS A 42 -15.06 -10.44 19.41
N GLU A 43 -14.57 -11.66 19.60
CA GLU A 43 -13.23 -11.94 20.16
C GLU A 43 -12.10 -11.45 19.24
N SER A 44 -12.27 -11.56 17.92
CA SER A 44 -11.30 -11.05 16.96
C SER A 44 -11.22 -9.52 17.00
N LEU A 45 -12.36 -8.84 17.15
CA LEU A 45 -12.43 -7.38 17.26
C LEU A 45 -11.84 -6.86 18.58
N THR A 46 -12.06 -7.54 19.71
CA THR A 46 -11.43 -7.14 20.98
C THR A 46 -9.91 -7.29 20.92
N LYS A 47 -9.41 -8.43 20.41
CA LYS A 47 -7.97 -8.66 20.18
C LYS A 47 -7.37 -7.59 19.25
N LEU A 48 -8.10 -7.14 18.23
CA LEU A 48 -7.65 -6.09 17.32
C LEU A 48 -7.56 -4.71 18.00
N GLY A 49 -8.46 -4.41 18.93
CA GLY A 49 -8.45 -3.16 19.72
C GLY A 49 -7.36 -3.11 20.80
N GLU A 50 -6.88 -4.28 21.23
CA GLU A 50 -5.79 -4.43 22.21
C GLU A 50 -4.38 -4.40 21.55
N MET A 51 -4.29 -4.48 20.22
CA MET A 51 -3.00 -4.46 19.52
C MET A 51 -2.32 -3.08 19.61
N PRO A 52 -1.00 -3.01 19.89
CA PRO A 52 -0.28 -1.76 19.90
C PRO A 52 -0.26 -1.14 18.50
N VAL A 53 -0.61 0.15 18.41
CA VAL A 53 -0.69 0.92 17.14
C VAL A 53 0.66 1.02 16.44
N ALA A 54 1.76 0.84 17.17
CA ALA A 54 3.13 0.82 16.68
C ALA A 54 3.51 -0.52 15.99
N SER A 55 2.71 -0.96 15.01
CA SER A 55 3.26 -1.84 13.97
C SER A 55 4.17 -0.99 13.09
N GLU A 56 5.47 -1.12 13.32
CA GLU A 56 6.50 -0.48 12.51
C GLU A 56 6.25 -0.76 11.04
N ARG A 57 6.29 0.31 10.25
CA ARG A 57 5.79 0.28 8.88
C ARG A 57 6.86 -0.39 8.01
N SER A 58 6.71 -1.65 7.61
CA SER A 58 7.71 -2.22 6.69
C SER A 58 7.74 -1.44 5.36
N ILE A 59 8.92 -1.01 4.93
CA ILE A 59 9.11 -0.39 3.61
C ILE A 59 9.41 -1.50 2.60
N ARG A 60 8.74 -1.44 1.45
CA ARG A 60 8.98 -2.31 0.29
C ARG A 60 10.19 -1.80 -0.48
N TRP A 61 11.11 -2.69 -0.90
CA TRP A 61 12.34 -2.30 -1.60
C TRP A 61 12.05 -1.59 -2.94
N GLU A 62 10.93 -1.92 -3.59
CA GLU A 62 10.45 -1.26 -4.81
C GLU A 62 10.22 0.25 -4.61
N LEU A 63 9.87 0.67 -3.38
CA LEU A 63 9.73 2.08 -3.01
C LEU A 63 11.09 2.79 -3.05
N GLY A 64 12.14 2.14 -2.56
CA GLY A 64 13.50 2.66 -2.59
C GLY A 64 13.99 2.91 -4.02
N SER A 65 13.67 1.98 -4.94
CA SER A 65 13.97 2.17 -6.38
C SER A 65 13.19 3.35 -6.98
N CYS A 66 11.91 3.49 -6.64
CA CYS A 66 11.08 4.61 -7.09
C CYS A 66 11.56 5.96 -6.51
N TRP A 67 11.98 5.98 -5.24
CA TRP A 67 12.50 7.16 -4.56
C TRP A 67 13.84 7.59 -5.15
N MET A 68 14.75 6.65 -5.39
CA MET A 68 16.05 6.90 -6.01
C MET A 68 15.91 7.57 -7.39
N GLN A 69 15.02 7.03 -8.24
CA GLN A 69 14.70 7.62 -9.55
C GLN A 69 14.04 9.01 -9.45
N HIS A 70 13.33 9.29 -8.36
CA HIS A 70 12.72 10.58 -8.13
C HIS A 70 13.74 11.64 -7.71
N LEU A 71 14.69 11.29 -6.83
CA LEU A 71 15.78 12.20 -6.43
C LEU A 71 16.66 12.57 -7.62
N GLN A 72 17.12 11.58 -8.40
CA GLN A 72 17.96 11.81 -9.58
C GLN A 72 17.29 12.69 -10.65
N LYS A 73 15.96 12.65 -10.77
CA LYS A 73 15.21 13.51 -11.70
C LYS A 73 15.01 14.94 -11.21
N GLN A 74 15.17 15.22 -9.91
CA GLN A 74 15.13 16.60 -9.40
C GLN A 74 16.47 17.33 -9.62
N GLU A 75 17.60 16.61 -9.66
CA GLU A 75 18.93 17.20 -9.86
C GLU A 75 19.24 17.56 -11.33
N THR A 76 18.46 17.03 -12.29
CA THR A 76 18.56 17.38 -13.72
C THR A 76 17.37 18.26 -14.17
N PRO A 77 17.40 19.59 -13.95
CA PRO A 77 16.44 20.48 -14.60
C PRO A 77 16.72 20.49 -16.09
N SER A 78 15.87 19.84 -16.89
CA SER A 78 15.92 19.96 -18.34
C SER A 78 15.37 21.31 -18.77
N ASP A 79 16.25 22.22 -19.18
CA ASP A 79 15.87 23.45 -19.90
C ASP A 79 15.05 23.09 -21.15
N THR A 80 13.73 23.24 -21.09
CA THR A 80 12.88 23.14 -22.29
C THR A 80 11.63 23.99 -22.15
N ASP A 81 11.82 25.30 -22.00
CA ASP A 81 10.74 26.29 -22.12
C ASP A 81 11.21 27.51 -22.94
N SER A 82 11.34 27.33 -24.27
CA SER A 82 11.41 28.47 -25.20
C SER A 82 10.94 28.17 -26.63
N LYS A 83 9.75 28.68 -26.99
CA LYS A 83 9.20 28.91 -28.36
C LYS A 83 8.93 27.64 -29.20
N HIS A 84 7.88 27.50 -30.01
CA HIS A 84 6.85 28.38 -30.59
C HIS A 84 5.53 27.53 -30.71
N SER A 85 4.30 27.98 -30.99
CA SER A 85 3.75 29.19 -31.66
C SER A 85 2.36 29.55 -31.10
N GLU A 86 1.70 30.57 -31.67
CA GLU A 86 0.26 30.87 -31.51
C GLU A 86 -0.54 30.31 -32.72
N GLU A 87 -1.71 29.67 -32.50
CA GLU A 87 -2.98 29.88 -33.23
C GLU A 87 -4.13 29.10 -32.53
N ASP A 88 -5.37 29.60 -32.63
CA ASP A 88 -6.51 29.27 -31.74
C ASP A 88 -7.28 27.95 -32.04
N THR A 89 -7.84 27.32 -30.99
CA THR A 89 -9.31 27.13 -30.84
C THR A 89 -9.72 26.58 -29.46
N GLU A 90 -10.93 26.94 -29.01
CA GLU A 90 -11.48 26.74 -27.66
C GLU A 90 -11.57 25.26 -27.20
N THR A 91 -11.24 24.90 -25.95
CA THR A 91 -12.16 25.08 -24.81
C THR A 91 -11.47 24.82 -23.46
N LYS A 92 -11.99 25.44 -22.39
CA LYS A 92 -11.36 25.49 -21.06
C LYS A 92 -11.82 24.34 -20.16
N HIS A 93 -10.88 23.61 -19.56
CA HIS A 93 -11.00 23.31 -18.12
C HIS A 93 -9.63 23.18 -17.44
N ALA A 94 -9.28 24.20 -16.65
CA ALA A 94 -8.06 24.19 -15.87
C ALA A 94 -8.20 23.29 -14.63
N VAL A 95 -7.18 22.49 -14.34
CA VAL A 95 -6.90 22.02 -12.98
C VAL A 95 -5.52 22.55 -12.59
N LYS A 96 -5.54 23.57 -11.74
CA LYS A 96 -4.38 24.37 -11.34
C LYS A 96 -3.85 23.86 -10.00
N GLY A 97 -2.55 23.59 -9.94
CA GLY A 97 -1.82 23.25 -8.72
C GLY A 97 -1.87 21.76 -8.34
N LEU A 98 -0.88 21.23 -7.62
CA LEU A 98 0.22 21.95 -6.95
C LEU A 98 1.46 21.06 -6.87
N GLY A 99 2.49 21.37 -7.68
CA GLY A 99 3.83 20.83 -7.47
C GLY A 99 4.42 21.42 -6.21
N LYS A 100 4.30 20.71 -5.08
CA LYS A 100 5.00 21.07 -3.85
C LYS A 100 6.41 20.51 -3.95
N GLU A 101 7.33 21.34 -4.44
CA GLU A 101 8.76 21.07 -4.56
C GLU A 101 9.29 20.55 -3.21
N PHE A 102 9.72 19.29 -3.16
CA PHE A 102 10.30 18.70 -1.95
C PHE A 102 11.75 19.16 -1.85
N LYS A 103 11.92 20.38 -1.36
CA LYS A 103 13.20 21.09 -1.36
C LYS A 103 14.19 20.45 -0.38
N LEU A 104 14.99 19.52 -0.91
CA LEU A 104 16.10 18.90 -0.21
C LEU A 104 17.22 19.95 -0.15
N ASN A 105 17.41 20.55 1.02
CA ASN A 105 18.47 21.55 1.24
C ASN A 105 19.85 20.86 1.27
N VAL A 106 20.37 20.49 0.10
CA VAL A 106 21.80 20.20 -0.07
C VAL A 106 22.53 21.54 -0.13
N GLY A 107 23.10 21.94 0.99
CA GLY A 107 24.10 23.00 1.00
C GLY A 107 25.39 22.46 0.40
N THR A 108 25.72 22.85 -0.83
CA THR A 108 27.08 22.74 -1.33
C THR A 108 27.94 23.73 -0.56
N ASP A 109 28.72 23.25 0.39
CA ASP A 109 29.77 24.04 1.05
C ASP A 109 31.08 23.28 1.00
N GLU A 110 31.90 23.59 -0.01
CA GLU A 110 33.30 23.14 -0.04
C GLU A 110 34.12 23.89 1.00
N GLY A 111 34.04 23.40 2.24
CA GLY A 111 35.09 23.55 3.23
C GLY A 111 34.81 24.51 4.38
N GLN A 112 34.43 23.94 5.53
CA GLN A 112 35.28 23.96 6.74
C GLN A 112 34.79 22.98 7.82
N HIS A 113 35.72 22.56 8.70
CA HIS A 113 35.47 21.55 9.74
C HIS A 113 34.36 21.96 10.72
N SER A 114 33.40 21.06 10.93
CA SER A 114 32.54 21.02 12.13
C SER A 114 32.55 19.60 12.70
N ASN A 115 32.99 19.43 13.95
CA ASN A 115 33.14 18.12 14.59
C ASN A 115 31.78 17.59 15.09
N GLY A 116 30.94 17.11 14.16
CA GLY A 116 29.66 16.45 14.45
C GLY A 116 29.30 15.25 13.55
N ASP A 117 29.84 15.18 12.33
CA ASP A 117 29.39 14.23 11.29
C ASP A 117 29.88 12.78 11.43
N SER A 118 30.77 12.46 12.37
CA SER A 118 31.41 11.14 12.40
C SER A 118 30.50 9.98 12.86
N ASN A 119 29.29 10.25 13.39
CA ASN A 119 28.44 9.17 13.92
C ASN A 119 27.50 8.55 12.86
N SER A 120 26.86 9.38 12.03
CA SER A 120 25.88 8.92 11.02
C SER A 120 26.50 8.08 9.90
N GLU A 121 27.68 8.48 9.41
CA GLU A 121 28.41 7.67 8.41
C GLU A 121 28.80 6.29 8.96
N ASN A 122 29.11 6.18 10.26
CA ASN A 122 29.55 4.91 10.86
C ASN A 122 28.36 3.95 11.03
N GLU A 123 27.20 4.44 11.49
CA GLU A 123 25.97 3.65 11.60
C GLU A 123 25.57 3.01 10.26
N LEU A 124 25.71 3.74 9.14
CA LEU A 124 25.43 3.18 7.81
C LEU A 124 26.47 2.13 7.38
N LYS A 125 27.76 2.38 7.62
CA LYS A 125 28.85 1.43 7.27
C LYS A 125 28.79 0.11 8.05
N GLU A 126 28.12 0.08 9.21
CA GLU A 126 27.85 -1.16 9.95
C GLU A 126 26.67 -1.97 9.35
N LEU A 127 25.78 -1.33 8.58
CA LEU A 127 24.56 -1.95 8.03
C LEU A 127 24.67 -2.35 6.55
N ILE A 128 25.58 -1.75 5.77
CA ILE A 128 25.78 -2.04 4.34
C ILE A 128 27.27 -2.22 4.01
N SER A 129 27.56 -3.03 2.98
CA SER A 129 28.93 -3.22 2.47
C SER A 129 29.58 -1.91 2.04
N GLU A 130 30.91 -1.79 2.14
CA GLU A 130 31.65 -0.59 1.73
C GLU A 130 31.37 -0.20 0.27
N GLU A 131 31.22 -1.18 -0.63
CA GLU A 131 30.87 -0.94 -2.04
C GLU A 131 29.45 -0.37 -2.20
N ALA A 132 28.51 -0.75 -1.32
CA ALA A 132 27.16 -0.21 -1.32
C ALA A 132 27.14 1.23 -0.78
N PHE A 133 27.94 1.51 0.26
CA PHE A 133 28.13 2.87 0.78
C PHE A 133 28.78 3.78 -0.27
N PHE A 134 29.83 3.31 -0.95
CA PHE A 134 30.50 4.09 -1.99
C PHE A 134 29.56 4.38 -3.17
N ARG A 135 28.77 3.41 -3.63
CA ARG A 135 27.74 3.62 -4.66
C ARG A 135 26.63 4.59 -4.22
N LEU A 136 26.27 4.61 -2.93
CA LEU A 136 25.34 5.60 -2.39
C LEU A 136 25.96 7.01 -2.39
N LYS A 137 27.26 7.12 -2.13
CA LYS A 137 28.02 8.37 -2.20
C LYS A 137 28.16 8.90 -3.63
N GLU A 138 28.54 8.05 -4.58
CA GLU A 138 28.61 8.38 -6.01
C GLU A 138 27.25 8.76 -6.63
N SER A 139 26.14 8.41 -5.97
CA SER A 139 24.80 8.63 -6.51
C SER A 139 24.33 10.10 -6.53
N GLY A 140 25.10 11.04 -5.97
CA GLY A 140 24.77 12.47 -5.90
C GLY A 140 23.79 12.85 -4.77
N THR A 141 22.82 11.99 -4.48
CA THR A 141 21.61 12.25 -3.67
C THR A 141 21.79 12.69 -2.20
N GLY A 142 23.01 12.79 -1.68
CA GLY A 142 23.29 13.19 -0.28
C GLY A 142 22.83 12.21 0.81
N LEU A 143 22.16 11.11 0.46
CA LEU A 143 21.60 10.14 1.41
C LEU A 143 22.65 9.48 2.33
N HIS A 144 23.91 9.39 1.89
CA HIS A 144 25.02 8.81 2.64
C HIS A 144 25.44 9.62 3.89
N LEU A 145 25.00 10.89 3.99
CA LEU A 145 25.29 11.78 5.13
C LEU A 145 24.22 11.70 6.24
N LYS A 146 23.16 10.92 6.02
CA LYS A 146 21.94 10.91 6.85
C LYS A 146 21.93 9.73 7.81
N SER A 147 21.38 9.91 9.01
CA SER A 147 21.20 8.80 9.95
C SER A 147 20.13 7.82 9.46
N VAL A 148 20.15 6.60 10.00
CA VAL A 148 19.17 5.56 9.64
C VAL A 148 17.73 6.02 9.92
N ASP A 149 17.50 6.66 11.07
CA ASP A 149 16.19 7.22 11.43
C ASP A 149 15.75 8.33 10.48
N GLU A 150 16.65 9.21 10.04
CA GLU A 150 16.34 10.27 9.09
C GLU A 150 16.01 9.69 7.70
N LEU A 151 16.74 8.67 7.26
CA LEU A 151 16.43 7.93 6.02
C LEU A 151 15.05 7.27 6.06
N ILE A 152 14.70 6.65 7.19
CA ILE A 152 13.36 6.05 7.41
C ILE A 152 12.27 7.14 7.38
N GLN A 153 12.48 8.28 8.04
CA GLN A 153 11.55 9.42 8.02
C GLN A 153 11.38 10.00 6.61
N MET A 154 12.47 10.25 5.88
CA MET A 154 12.41 10.74 4.50
C MET A 154 11.73 9.75 3.55
N ALA A 155 11.94 8.45 3.72
CA ALA A 155 11.26 7.43 2.93
C ALA A 155 9.73 7.43 3.18
N TYR A 156 9.27 7.69 4.41
CA TYR A 156 7.84 7.92 4.67
C TYR A 156 7.33 9.26 4.16
N GLY A 157 8.17 10.32 4.17
CA GLY A 157 7.86 11.59 3.51
C GLY A 157 7.55 11.35 2.04
N TYR A 158 8.48 10.74 1.31
CA TYR A 158 8.30 10.34 -0.09
C TYR A 158 7.07 9.44 -0.29
N TYR A 159 6.84 8.44 0.57
CA TYR A 159 5.68 7.54 0.49
C TYR A 159 4.35 8.32 0.51
N ASN A 160 4.17 9.21 1.50
CA ASN A 160 2.89 9.87 1.76
C ASN A 160 2.68 11.13 0.89
N GLU A 161 3.74 11.89 0.63
CA GLU A 161 3.67 13.21 -0.02
C GLU A 161 3.94 13.16 -1.53
N THR A 162 4.62 12.11 -2.02
CA THR A 162 4.99 12.00 -3.45
C THR A 162 4.45 10.74 -4.09
N ALA A 163 4.76 9.55 -3.55
CA ALA A 163 4.46 8.28 -4.22
C ALA A 163 2.95 7.97 -4.28
N LEU A 164 2.22 8.21 -3.18
CA LEU A 164 0.76 8.06 -3.17
C LEU A 164 0.02 9.09 -4.05
N PRO A 165 0.28 10.41 -3.96
CA PRO A 165 -0.30 11.38 -4.89
C PRO A 165 0.03 11.07 -6.34
N LYS A 166 1.29 10.71 -6.65
CA LYS A 166 1.69 10.35 -8.01
C LYS A 166 0.91 9.15 -8.54
N LEU A 167 0.72 8.08 -7.76
CA LEU A 167 -0.10 6.95 -8.19
C LEU A 167 -1.51 7.39 -8.62
N VAL A 168 -2.13 8.31 -7.87
CA VAL A 168 -3.46 8.85 -8.18
C VAL A 168 -3.43 9.77 -9.41
N THR A 169 -2.38 10.57 -9.59
CA THR A 169 -2.17 11.34 -10.82
C THR A 169 -2.05 10.43 -12.05
N ASP A 170 -1.25 9.37 -11.96
CA ASP A 170 -1.05 8.40 -13.05
C ASP A 170 -2.36 7.65 -13.39
N PHE A 171 -3.26 7.46 -12.42
CA PHE A 171 -4.63 6.96 -12.68
C PHE A 171 -5.53 8.01 -13.35
N GLY A 172 -5.36 9.30 -13.00
CA GLY A 172 -6.11 10.40 -13.58
C GLY A 172 -5.67 10.77 -15.00
N SER A 173 -4.39 10.59 -15.34
CA SER A 173 -3.84 10.75 -16.70
C SER A 173 -4.04 9.52 -17.60
N LEU A 174 -4.54 8.41 -17.04
CA LEU A 174 -4.68 7.09 -17.68
C LEU A 174 -3.34 6.47 -18.12
N GLU A 175 -2.20 6.97 -17.63
CA GLU A 175 -0.90 6.29 -17.73
C GLU A 175 -0.95 4.90 -17.07
N LEU A 176 -1.72 4.80 -15.99
CA LEU A 176 -2.08 3.55 -15.31
C LEU A 176 -3.60 3.44 -15.24
N SER A 177 -4.16 2.25 -15.49
CA SER A 177 -5.60 2.03 -15.37
C SER A 177 -5.88 0.65 -14.75
N PRO A 178 -6.20 0.56 -13.44
CA PRO A 178 -6.55 -0.69 -12.80
C PRO A 178 -7.99 -1.09 -13.16
N VAL A 179 -8.13 -2.21 -13.87
CA VAL A 179 -9.44 -2.76 -14.26
C VAL A 179 -10.10 -3.56 -13.13
N ASP A 180 -9.29 -4.19 -12.27
CA ASP A 180 -9.74 -5.03 -11.17
C ASP A 180 -8.80 -4.95 -9.94
N GLY A 181 -9.21 -5.56 -8.83
CA GLY A 181 -8.43 -5.57 -7.57
C GLY A 181 -7.05 -6.24 -7.69
N ARG A 182 -6.89 -7.19 -8.61
CA ARG A 182 -5.59 -7.77 -8.98
C ARG A 182 -4.69 -6.71 -9.61
N THR A 183 -5.15 -6.07 -10.69
CA THR A 183 -4.38 -5.02 -11.39
C THR A 183 -4.05 -3.87 -10.45
N LEU A 184 -4.99 -3.44 -9.59
CA LEU A 184 -4.74 -2.44 -8.55
C LEU A 184 -3.64 -2.88 -7.57
N THR A 185 -3.66 -4.14 -7.13
CA THR A 185 -2.64 -4.71 -6.25
C THR A 185 -1.26 -4.72 -6.91
N ASP A 186 -1.19 -5.15 -8.16
CA ASP A 186 0.06 -5.24 -8.91
C ASP A 186 0.66 -3.84 -9.16
N LEU A 187 -0.17 -2.85 -9.51
CA LEU A 187 0.25 -1.46 -9.71
C LEU A 187 0.72 -0.77 -8.42
N MET A 188 0.05 -1.03 -7.28
CA MET A 188 0.53 -0.54 -5.97
C MET A 188 1.87 -1.18 -5.60
N HIS A 189 2.00 -2.50 -5.72
CA HIS A 189 3.23 -3.20 -5.37
C HIS A 189 4.40 -2.82 -6.28
N LEU A 190 4.18 -2.61 -7.58
CA LEU A 190 5.19 -2.14 -8.54
C LEU A 190 5.83 -0.79 -8.13
N ARG A 191 5.09 0.05 -7.40
CA ARG A 191 5.56 1.33 -6.84
C ARG A 191 6.06 1.23 -5.39
N GLY A 192 6.15 0.02 -4.84
CA GLY A 192 6.48 -0.21 -3.42
C GLY A 192 5.40 0.24 -2.43
N LEU A 193 4.20 0.53 -2.91
CA LEU A 193 3.09 0.96 -2.07
C LEU A 193 2.41 -0.24 -1.43
N GLN A 194 1.91 -0.05 -0.20
CA GLN A 194 1.27 -1.10 0.58
C GLN A 194 -0.25 -1.00 0.47
N MET A 195 -0.93 -2.14 0.31
CA MET A 195 -2.39 -2.19 0.21
C MET A 195 -3.14 -1.61 1.43
N ARG A 196 -2.48 -1.45 2.59
CA ARG A 196 -3.10 -0.77 3.74
C ARG A 196 -3.28 0.74 3.54
N SER A 197 -2.59 1.38 2.60
CA SER A 197 -2.79 2.79 2.28
C SER A 197 -3.87 3.02 1.23
N LEU A 198 -4.66 1.99 0.86
CA LEU A 198 -5.83 2.16 -0.01
C LEU A 198 -6.81 3.23 0.50
N GLY A 199 -7.01 3.36 1.83
CA GLY A 199 -7.80 4.45 2.39
C GLY A 199 -7.27 5.83 2.02
N ARG A 200 -5.94 6.03 2.07
CA ARG A 200 -5.30 7.28 1.65
C ARG A 200 -5.37 7.49 0.13
N VAL A 201 -5.34 6.41 -0.67
CA VAL A 201 -5.58 6.48 -2.12
C VAL A 201 -7.02 6.95 -2.40
N VAL A 202 -8.02 6.45 -1.66
CA VAL A 202 -9.43 6.89 -1.78
C VAL A 202 -9.59 8.38 -1.46
N GLU A 203 -8.97 8.87 -0.38
CA GLU A 203 -8.98 10.29 -0.02
C GLU A 203 -8.37 11.19 -1.13
N LEU A 204 -7.25 10.77 -1.71
CA LEU A 204 -6.57 11.51 -2.78
C LEU A 204 -7.32 11.43 -4.12
N ALA A 205 -8.06 10.35 -4.37
CA ALA A 205 -8.78 10.07 -5.60
C ALA A 205 -10.19 10.70 -5.68
N GLU A 206 -10.44 11.82 -5.00
CA GLU A 206 -11.74 12.52 -4.93
C GLU A 206 -12.41 12.72 -6.31
N LYS A 207 -11.61 13.02 -7.33
CA LYS A 207 -12.08 13.28 -8.72
C LYS A 207 -12.18 12.02 -9.59
N LEU A 208 -11.89 10.83 -9.04
CA LEU A 208 -11.82 9.55 -9.74
C LEU A 208 -12.74 8.52 -9.06
N PRO A 209 -14.08 8.66 -9.16
CA PRO A 209 -15.03 7.83 -8.42
C PRO A 209 -14.93 6.33 -8.75
N HIS A 210 -14.49 5.97 -9.97
CA HIS A 210 -14.20 4.59 -10.34
C HIS A 210 -13.04 4.00 -9.51
N ILE A 211 -11.96 4.77 -9.34
CA ILE A 211 -10.78 4.37 -8.54
C ILE A 211 -11.15 4.27 -7.06
N GLN A 212 -11.92 5.23 -6.53
CA GLN A 212 -12.42 5.16 -5.16
C GLN A 212 -13.26 3.90 -4.92
N SER A 213 -14.23 3.62 -5.80
CA SER A 213 -15.07 2.43 -5.74
C SER A 213 -14.23 1.13 -5.78
N LEU A 214 -13.27 1.05 -6.69
CA LEU A 214 -12.36 -0.11 -6.80
C LEU A 214 -11.52 -0.31 -5.54
N CYS A 215 -10.94 0.76 -4.98
CA CYS A 215 -10.16 0.71 -3.75
C CYS A 215 -11.03 0.27 -2.54
N ILE A 216 -12.26 0.77 -2.44
CA ILE A 216 -13.21 0.39 -1.38
C ILE A 216 -13.60 -1.09 -1.52
N HIS A 217 -13.93 -1.54 -2.73
CA HIS A 217 -14.23 -2.95 -3.00
C HIS A 217 -13.05 -3.87 -2.66
N GLU A 218 -11.81 -3.48 -2.97
CA GLU A 218 -10.61 -4.25 -2.63
C GLU A 218 -10.39 -4.31 -1.11
N MET A 219 -10.60 -3.21 -0.37
CA MET A 219 -10.56 -3.20 1.10
C MET A 219 -11.63 -4.13 1.71
N VAL A 220 -12.88 -4.02 1.26
CA VAL A 220 -13.99 -4.86 1.74
C VAL A 220 -13.74 -6.35 1.41
N THR A 221 -13.28 -6.67 0.20
CA THR A 221 -12.98 -8.04 -0.22
C THR A 221 -11.86 -8.66 0.62
N ARG A 222 -10.83 -7.89 0.96
CA ARG A 222 -9.75 -8.33 1.87
C ARG A 222 -10.24 -8.58 3.29
N ALA A 223 -11.04 -7.67 3.84
CA ALA A 223 -11.64 -7.81 5.17
C ALA A 223 -12.54 -9.07 5.23
N PHE A 224 -13.44 -9.23 4.26
CA PHE A 224 -14.31 -10.40 4.14
C PHE A 224 -13.51 -11.70 4.04
N LYS A 225 -12.48 -11.76 3.18
CA LYS A 225 -11.58 -12.92 3.05
C LYS A 225 -10.89 -13.27 4.36
N HIS A 226 -10.48 -12.26 5.15
CA HIS A 226 -9.87 -12.49 6.45
C HIS A 226 -10.87 -13.08 7.45
N ILE A 227 -12.07 -12.49 7.56
CA ILE A 227 -13.16 -12.97 8.43
C ILE A 227 -13.52 -14.43 8.10
N VAL A 228 -13.73 -14.75 6.81
CA VAL A 228 -14.03 -16.12 6.36
C VAL A 228 -12.89 -17.07 6.69
N LYS A 229 -11.62 -16.65 6.55
CA LYS A 229 -10.47 -17.49 6.92
C LYS A 229 -10.43 -17.77 8.42
N VAL A 230 -10.68 -16.76 9.26
CA VAL A 230 -10.72 -16.93 10.73
C VAL A 230 -11.83 -17.92 11.12
N ILE A 231 -13.05 -17.73 10.61
CA ILE A 231 -14.19 -18.64 10.85
C ILE A 231 -13.85 -20.07 10.40
N ALA A 232 -13.30 -20.24 9.19
CA ALA A 232 -12.94 -21.55 8.65
C ALA A 232 -11.72 -22.20 9.33
N SER A 233 -10.95 -21.46 10.14
CA SER A 233 -9.88 -21.99 10.98
C SER A 233 -10.32 -22.36 12.39
N VAL A 234 -11.58 -22.09 12.76
CA VAL A 234 -12.18 -22.66 13.96
C VAL A 234 -12.54 -24.10 13.63
N GLU A 235 -11.68 -25.04 14.04
CA GLU A 235 -12.06 -26.44 14.11
C GLU A 235 -13.26 -26.54 15.04
N ASN A 236 -14.36 -27.14 14.55
CA ASN A 236 -15.52 -27.44 15.39
C ASN A 236 -15.15 -28.65 16.26
N VAL A 237 -14.38 -28.38 17.33
CA VAL A 237 -14.03 -29.38 18.34
C VAL A 237 -15.33 -29.86 18.94
N ALA A 238 -15.65 -31.13 18.71
CA ALA A 238 -16.90 -31.77 19.12
C ALA A 238 -16.91 -32.10 20.63
N ASP A 239 -16.58 -31.11 21.45
CA ASP A 239 -16.57 -31.16 22.92
C ASP A 239 -17.45 -30.03 23.49
N LEU A 240 -18.78 -30.23 23.42
CA LEU A 240 -19.78 -29.47 24.17
C LEU A 240 -20.96 -30.40 24.53
#